data_AF-A0A966QWU7-F1
#
_entry.id   AF-A0A966QWU7-F1
#
_cell.length_a   1.000
_cell.length_b   1.000
_cell.length_c   1.000
_cell.angle_alpha   90.00
_cell.angle_beta   90.00
_cell.angle_gamma   90.00
#
_symmetry.space_group_name_H-M   'P 1'
#
loop_
_entity.id
_entity.type
_entity.pdbx_description
1 polymer ?
#
loop_
_entity_poly.entity_id
_entity_poly.type
_entity_poly.pdbx_seq_one_letter_code
_entity_poly.pdbx_strand_id
1 'polypeptide(L)'
;MADQPMNPLAGPAGPGPFTTRTDQLKFQSDAYGAGVENAANKAGAPLAKTPDVRGATNTEIRQAVDQTPLTPLFAPTQRPDEPITAGVPIGAGPGPEVLGIAPRGEKLSDALARMLPFDNTGEIAILYQQALARGN
;
A
#
# COMPACT_ATOMS: atom_id res chain seq x y z
N MET A 1 -34.61 -2.16 37.89
CA MET A 1 -34.38 -1.58 36.54
C MET A 1 -33.13 -0.72 36.63
N ALA A 2 -32.05 -1.08 35.93
CA ALA A 2 -30.84 -0.24 35.87
C ALA A 2 -30.96 0.68 34.65
N ASP A 3 -30.99 1.98 34.93
CA ASP A 3 -31.10 3.08 33.99
C ASP A 3 -29.82 3.13 33.15
N GLN A 4 -29.88 2.66 31.90
CA GLN A 4 -28.75 2.78 30.98
C GLN A 4 -28.76 4.20 30.38
N PRO A 5 -27.64 4.95 30.43
CA PRO A 5 -27.54 6.21 29.72
C PRO A 5 -27.48 5.94 28.22
N MET A 6 -28.64 5.90 27.58
CA MET A 6 -28.76 5.94 26.12
C MET A 6 -28.27 7.31 25.66
N ASN A 7 -27.20 7.36 24.85
CA ASN A 7 -27.01 8.46 23.92
C ASN A 7 -27.64 8.06 22.59
N PRO A 8 -28.89 8.44 22.30
CA PRO A 8 -29.57 8.07 21.06
C PRO A 8 -29.07 8.84 19.82
N LEU A 9 -28.06 9.72 19.94
CA LEU A 9 -27.72 10.70 18.91
C LEU A 9 -26.22 10.80 18.55
N ALA A 10 -25.39 9.83 18.91
CA ALA A 10 -24.02 9.76 18.40
C ALA A 10 -23.94 8.62 17.39
N GLY A 11 -23.51 8.95 16.17
CA GLY A 11 -23.12 7.97 15.16
C GLY A 11 -21.98 7.06 15.66
N PRO A 12 -21.31 6.31 14.76
CA PRO A 12 -20.29 5.33 15.14
C PRO A 12 -19.26 5.93 16.10
N ALA A 13 -19.36 5.57 17.38
CA ALA A 13 -18.47 6.12 18.40
C ALA A 13 -17.11 5.41 18.28
N GLY A 14 -16.03 6.19 18.45
CA GLY A 14 -14.67 5.68 18.59
C GLY A 14 -14.56 4.62 19.70
N PRO A 15 -13.40 3.97 19.86
CA PRO A 15 -13.26 2.78 20.71
C PRO A 15 -13.78 3.02 22.14
N GLY A 16 -14.86 2.32 22.51
CA GLY A 16 -15.53 2.46 23.79
C GLY A 16 -16.78 1.58 23.91
N PRO A 17 -17.45 1.57 25.07
CA PRO A 17 -18.60 0.70 25.33
C PRO A 17 -19.83 0.98 24.46
N PHE A 18 -19.85 2.14 23.78
CA PHE A 18 -20.91 2.55 22.85
C PHE A 18 -20.49 2.47 21.38
N THR A 19 -19.35 1.83 21.07
CA THR A 19 -18.94 1.59 19.68
C THR A 19 -19.98 0.75 18.96
N THR A 20 -20.52 1.29 17.87
CA THR A 20 -21.42 0.60 16.95
C THR A 20 -20.69 0.32 15.64
N ARG A 21 -21.01 -0.81 14.99
CA ARG A 21 -20.47 -1.12 13.66
C ARG A 21 -21.19 -0.26 12.60
N THR A 22 -20.43 0.34 11.68
CA THR A 22 -20.95 1.14 10.55
C THR A 22 -21.61 0.31 9.46
N ASP A 23 -21.27 -0.98 9.37
CA ASP A 23 -21.71 -1.89 8.31
C ASP A 23 -23.11 -2.48 8.53
N GLN A 24 -23.82 -2.07 9.59
CA GLN A 24 -25.17 -2.51 9.95
C GLN A 24 -25.31 -4.04 10.12
N LEU A 25 -24.21 -4.77 10.28
CA LEU A 25 -24.24 -6.22 10.40
C LEU A 25 -24.82 -6.64 11.76
N LYS A 26 -26.04 -7.17 11.75
CA LYS A 26 -26.68 -7.77 12.92
C LYS A 26 -26.23 -9.23 13.06
N PHE A 27 -25.33 -9.47 14.01
CA PHE A 27 -24.81 -10.83 14.27
C PHE A 27 -25.75 -11.71 15.11
N GLN A 28 -26.81 -11.13 15.66
CA GLN A 28 -27.81 -11.82 16.47
C GLN A 28 -29.03 -12.15 15.61
N SER A 29 -29.61 -13.33 15.83
CA SER A 29 -30.86 -13.71 15.16
C SER A 29 -32.01 -12.82 15.63
N ASP A 30 -32.85 -12.40 14.68
CA ASP A 30 -34.06 -11.62 14.96
C ASP A 30 -35.19 -12.47 15.59
N ALA A 31 -35.04 -13.81 15.60
CA ALA A 31 -36.04 -14.73 16.13
C ALA A 31 -35.81 -15.07 17.62
N TYR A 32 -36.87 -14.90 18.43
CA TYR A 32 -36.87 -15.28 19.84
C TYR A 32 -36.61 -16.78 20.02
N GLY A 33 -35.63 -17.15 20.85
CA GLY A 33 -35.26 -18.55 21.13
C GLY A 33 -34.11 -19.11 20.28
N ALA A 34 -33.70 -18.43 19.20
CA ALA A 34 -32.63 -18.89 18.31
C ALA A 34 -31.20 -18.83 18.92
N GLY A 35 -31.04 -18.31 20.14
CA GLY A 35 -29.74 -18.19 20.81
C GLY A 35 -29.09 -19.53 21.11
N VAL A 36 -29.88 -20.55 21.45
CA VAL A 36 -29.38 -21.90 21.80
C VAL A 36 -28.83 -22.61 20.57
N GLU A 37 -29.58 -22.60 19.47
CA GLU A 37 -29.16 -23.21 18.21
C GLU A 37 -27.93 -22.50 17.63
N ASN A 38 -27.90 -21.16 17.66
CA ASN A 38 -26.73 -20.40 17.22
C ASN A 38 -25.49 -20.66 18.08
N ALA A 39 -25.65 -20.84 19.39
CA ALA A 39 -24.54 -21.22 20.27
C ALA A 39 -24.03 -22.63 19.95
N ALA A 40 -24.93 -23.58 19.69
CA ALA A 40 -24.58 -24.95 19.30
C ALA A 40 -23.84 -24.97 17.95
N ASN A 41 -24.32 -24.23 16.96
CA ASN A 41 -23.67 -24.12 15.64
C ASN A 41 -22.29 -23.47 15.72
N LYS A 42 -22.12 -22.44 16.57
CA LYS A 42 -20.82 -21.82 16.84
C LYS A 42 -19.84 -22.76 17.54
N ALA A 43 -20.33 -23.68 18.37
CA ALA A 43 -19.52 -24.66 19.08
C ALA A 43 -19.17 -25.90 18.23
N GLY A 44 -19.88 -26.11 17.11
CA GLY A 44 -19.74 -27.29 16.25
C GLY A 44 -18.41 -27.41 15.48
N ALA A 45 -17.62 -26.33 15.42
CA ALA A 45 -16.29 -26.35 14.79
C ALA A 45 -15.28 -25.52 15.61
N PRO A 46 -14.00 -25.94 15.68
CA PRO A 46 -12.98 -25.15 16.37
C PRO A 46 -12.79 -23.82 15.64
N LEU A 47 -13.03 -22.71 16.34
CA LEU A 47 -12.79 -21.36 15.81
C LEU A 47 -11.29 -21.13 15.62
N ALA A 48 -10.93 -20.51 14.49
CA ALA A 48 -9.56 -20.08 14.24
C ALA A 48 -9.12 -19.12 15.35
N LYS A 49 -7.97 -19.40 15.98
CA LYS A 49 -7.35 -18.48 16.94
C LYS A 49 -6.53 -17.48 16.14
N THR A 50 -6.93 -16.21 16.16
CA THR A 50 -6.01 -15.13 15.79
C THR A 50 -4.93 -15.04 16.86
N PRO A 51 -3.66 -14.73 16.51
CA PRO A 51 -2.69 -14.34 17.51
C PRO A 51 -3.26 -13.22 18.39
N ASP A 52 -2.96 -13.22 19.68
CA ASP A 52 -3.34 -12.14 20.60
C ASP A 52 -2.50 -10.90 20.27
N VAL A 53 -2.82 -10.25 19.15
CA VAL A 53 -2.17 -8.99 18.74
C VAL A 53 -2.87 -7.88 19.48
N ARG A 54 -2.36 -7.52 20.64
CA ARG A 54 -2.71 -6.25 21.28
C ARG A 54 -2.15 -5.13 20.42
N GLY A 55 -3.00 -4.18 20.02
CA GLY A 55 -2.54 -2.94 19.42
C GLY A 55 -1.60 -2.21 20.37
N ALA A 56 -0.59 -1.54 19.82
CA ALA A 56 0.31 -0.73 20.62
C ALA A 56 -0.48 0.33 21.40
N THR A 57 -0.17 0.46 22.68
CA THR A 57 -0.70 1.50 23.55
C THR A 57 -0.15 2.86 23.13
N ASN A 58 -0.88 3.94 23.45
CA ASN A 58 -0.42 5.31 23.20
C ASN A 58 0.95 5.60 23.84
N THR A 59 1.27 4.95 24.97
CA THR A 59 2.56 5.09 25.65
C THR A 59 3.69 4.47 24.83
N GLU A 60 3.48 3.27 24.29
CA GLU A 60 4.46 2.58 23.44
C GLU A 60 4.72 3.37 22.15
N ILE A 61 3.66 3.93 21.55
CA ILE A 61 3.80 4.77 20.35
C ILE A 61 4.64 6.02 20.66
N ARG A 62 4.35 6.72 21.78
CA ARG A 62 5.10 7.93 22.16
C ARG A 62 6.57 7.62 22.44
N GLN A 63 6.86 6.54 23.16
CA GLN A 63 8.23 6.10 23.41
C GLN A 63 8.99 5.76 22.11
N ALA A 64 8.33 5.16 21.13
CA ALA A 64 8.94 4.87 19.83
C ALA A 64 9.22 6.14 19.00
N VAL A 65 8.33 7.13 19.07
CA VAL A 65 8.53 8.44 18.41
C VAL A 65 9.69 9.20 19.04
N ASP A 66 9.80 9.19 20.37
CA ASP A 66 10.89 9.86 21.11
C ASP A 66 12.28 9.22 20.83
N GLN A 67 12.32 7.97 20.36
CA GLN A 67 13.56 7.27 20.02
C GLN A 67 14.08 7.60 18.61
N THR A 68 13.26 8.19 17.73
CA THR A 68 13.67 8.48 16.35
C THR A 68 14.03 9.97 16.22
N PRO A 69 15.30 10.32 16.02
CA PRO A 69 15.68 11.71 15.80
C PRO A 69 15.06 12.22 14.48
N LEU A 70 14.06 13.10 14.60
CA LEU A 70 13.47 13.80 13.47
C LEU A 70 14.51 14.78 12.89
N THR A 71 14.78 14.70 11.59
CA THR A 71 15.63 15.69 10.91
C THR A 71 14.83 17.00 10.74
N PRO A 72 15.28 18.14 11.31
CA PRO A 72 14.58 19.42 11.19
C PRO A 72 14.46 19.91 9.73
N LEU A 73 13.44 20.71 9.43
CA LEU A 73 13.22 21.27 8.08
C LEU A 73 14.36 22.15 7.56
N PHE A 74 15.08 22.82 8.48
CA PHE A 74 16.21 23.70 8.15
C PHE A 74 17.56 23.04 8.45
N ALA A 75 17.59 21.72 8.66
CA ALA A 75 18.84 21.01 8.83
C ALA A 75 19.68 21.09 7.54
N PRO A 76 21.01 21.26 7.64
CA PRO A 76 21.90 21.13 6.50
C PRO A 76 21.76 19.77 5.79
N THR A 77 22.14 19.70 4.52
CA THR A 77 22.21 18.43 3.79
C THR A 77 23.13 17.45 4.51
N GLN A 78 22.73 16.17 4.55
CA GLN A 78 23.55 15.10 5.12
C GLN A 78 24.74 14.72 4.21
N ARG A 79 24.72 15.15 2.95
CA ARG A 79 25.74 14.84 1.94
C ARG A 79 26.20 16.14 1.27
N PRO A 80 27.01 16.97 1.96
CA PRO A 80 27.41 18.29 1.47
C PRO A 80 28.35 18.23 0.25
N ASP A 81 29.18 17.20 0.17
CA ASP A 81 30.16 17.02 -0.91
C ASP A 81 29.60 16.25 -2.11
N GLU A 82 28.38 15.71 -1.99
CA GLU A 82 27.75 15.00 -3.10
C GLU A 82 27.11 16.00 -4.07
N PRO A 83 27.44 15.94 -5.36
CA PRO A 83 26.80 16.79 -6.35
C PRO A 83 25.31 16.47 -6.47
N ILE A 84 24.49 17.49 -6.71
CA ILE A 84 23.03 17.33 -6.91
C ILE A 84 22.66 16.44 -8.11
N THR A 85 23.61 16.19 -9.02
CA THR A 85 23.47 15.33 -10.20
C THR A 85 23.83 13.87 -9.93
N ALA A 86 24.22 13.50 -8.70
CA ALA A 86 24.44 12.10 -8.36
C ALA A 86 23.18 11.25 -8.62
N GLY A 87 23.36 10.10 -9.26
CA GLY A 87 22.29 9.21 -9.71
C GLY A 87 21.69 9.55 -11.08
N VAL A 88 22.10 10.65 -11.71
CA VAL A 88 21.67 11.05 -13.06
C VAL A 88 22.81 10.76 -14.05
N PRO A 89 22.54 10.27 -15.28
CA PRO A 89 23.58 10.00 -16.28
C PRO A 89 24.21 11.25 -16.89
N ILE A 90 23.85 12.44 -16.41
CA ILE A 90 24.29 13.74 -16.93
C ILE A 90 24.73 14.59 -15.74
N GLY A 91 25.97 15.09 -15.79
CA GLY A 91 26.53 15.98 -14.78
C GLY A 91 27.69 15.35 -14.00
N ALA A 92 28.04 15.97 -12.87
CA ALA A 92 29.11 15.50 -12.01
C ALA A 92 28.62 14.42 -11.04
N GLY A 93 29.53 13.55 -10.61
CA GLY A 93 29.25 12.49 -9.64
C GLY A 93 28.88 11.15 -10.27
N PRO A 94 28.64 10.14 -9.43
CA PRO A 94 28.29 8.80 -9.89
C PRO A 94 26.90 8.79 -10.52
N GLY A 95 26.78 8.23 -11.72
CA GLY A 95 25.51 8.00 -12.38
C GLY A 95 24.85 6.67 -11.98
N PRO A 96 23.80 6.24 -12.70
CA PRO A 96 23.06 5.01 -12.44
C PRO A 96 23.93 3.74 -12.48
N GLU A 97 25.09 3.78 -13.12
CA GLU A 97 26.05 2.67 -13.22
C GLU A 97 26.55 2.17 -11.86
N VAL A 98 26.58 3.01 -10.82
CA VAL A 98 26.98 2.61 -9.47
C VAL A 98 25.95 1.69 -8.80
N LEU A 99 24.68 1.74 -9.24
CA LEU A 99 23.64 0.85 -8.75
C LEU A 99 23.73 -0.56 -9.37
N GLY A 100 24.61 -0.79 -10.35
CA GLY A 100 24.73 -2.07 -11.05
C GLY A 100 23.46 -2.47 -11.82
N ILE A 101 22.51 -1.56 -11.98
CA ILE A 101 21.28 -1.77 -12.75
C ILE A 101 21.66 -1.54 -14.21
N ALA A 102 21.79 -2.64 -14.96
CA ALA A 102 21.93 -2.54 -16.41
C ALA A 102 20.68 -1.83 -16.97
N PRO A 103 20.83 -0.83 -17.86
CA PRO A 103 19.68 -0.27 -18.55
C PRO A 103 18.94 -1.40 -19.26
N ARG A 104 17.62 -1.50 -19.07
CA ARG A 104 16.81 -2.36 -19.94
C ARG A 104 16.93 -1.80 -21.35
N GLY A 105 17.73 -2.46 -22.17
CA GLY A 105 17.73 -2.21 -23.61
C GLY A 105 16.31 -2.47 -24.11
N GLU A 106 15.62 -1.41 -24.53
CA GLU A 106 14.36 -1.57 -25.24
C GLU A 106 14.64 -2.27 -26.56
N LYS A 107 13.80 -3.23 -26.93
CA LYS A 107 13.90 -3.88 -28.24
C LYS A 107 13.60 -2.85 -29.33
N LEU A 108 14.36 -2.89 -30.41
CA LEU A 108 14.11 -2.11 -31.61
C LEU A 108 12.68 -2.36 -32.11
N SER A 109 12.19 -3.61 -32.05
CA SER A 109 10.80 -3.93 -32.36
C SER A 109 9.79 -3.11 -31.55
N ASP A 110 10.04 -2.93 -30.25
CA ASP A 110 9.12 -2.25 -29.34
C ASP A 110 9.11 -0.74 -29.60
N ALA A 111 10.28 -0.16 -29.88
CA ALA A 111 10.41 1.23 -30.26
C ALA A 111 9.70 1.52 -31.60
N LEU A 112 9.88 0.65 -32.60
CA LEU A 112 9.25 0.78 -33.91
C LEU A 112 7.73 0.57 -33.84
N ALA A 113 7.24 -0.35 -33.00
CA ALA A 113 5.83 -0.57 -32.79
C ALA A 113 5.10 0.69 -32.28
N ARG A 114 5.74 1.48 -31.40
CA ARG A 114 5.18 2.77 -30.92
C ARG A 114 5.12 3.85 -31.99
N MET A 115 6.00 3.76 -33.00
CA MET A 115 6.06 4.73 -34.10
C MET A 115 5.11 4.38 -35.25
N LEU A 116 4.61 3.14 -35.31
CA LEU A 116 3.72 2.65 -36.36
C LEU A 116 2.45 3.51 -36.59
N PRO A 117 1.78 4.07 -35.56
CA PRO A 117 0.62 4.95 -35.76
C PRO A 117 0.95 6.27 -36.47
N PHE A 118 2.22 6.68 -36.48
CA PHE A 118 2.69 7.91 -37.11
C PHE A 118 3.36 7.65 -38.48
N ASP A 119 3.35 6.40 -38.94
CA ASP A 119 3.97 6.00 -40.19
C ASP A 119 3.08 6.40 -41.38
N ASN A 120 3.48 7.45 -42.09
CA ASN A 120 2.81 7.92 -43.30
C ASN A 120 3.42 7.35 -44.59
N THR A 121 4.61 6.73 -44.52
CA THR A 121 5.38 6.26 -45.68
C THR A 121 5.42 4.74 -45.80
N GLY A 122 5.09 4.02 -44.72
CA GLY A 122 5.14 2.55 -44.64
C GLY A 122 6.53 1.99 -44.33
N GLU A 123 7.54 2.84 -44.18
CA GLU A 123 8.93 2.43 -43.97
C GLU A 123 9.13 1.84 -42.56
N ILE A 124 8.42 2.36 -41.56
CA ILE A 124 8.52 1.90 -40.18
C ILE A 124 7.93 0.49 -40.07
N ALA A 125 6.87 0.20 -40.81
CA ALA A 125 6.30 -1.14 -40.88
C ALA A 125 7.30 -2.19 -41.43
N ILE A 126 8.07 -1.83 -42.46
CA ILE A 126 9.10 -2.71 -43.03
C ILE A 126 10.23 -2.95 -42.03
N LEU A 127 10.71 -1.87 -41.39
CA LEU A 127 11.77 -1.96 -40.38
C LEU A 127 11.32 -2.78 -39.15
N TYR A 128 10.06 -2.65 -38.74
CA TYR A 128 9.49 -3.42 -37.64
C TYR A 128 9.48 -4.93 -37.94
N GLN A 129 9.04 -5.32 -39.14
CA GLN A 129 9.08 -6.72 -39.57
C GLN A 129 10.52 -7.26 -39.61
N GLN A 130 11.46 -6.44 -40.07
CA GLN A 130 12.87 -6.82 -40.12
C GLN A 130 13.51 -6.92 -38.72
N ALA A 131 13.06 -6.10 -37.76
CA ALA A 131 13.47 -6.16 -36.36
C ALA A 131 12.92 -7.42 -35.66
N LEU A 132 11.63 -7.72 -35.89
CA LEU A 132 11.01 -8.98 -35.42
C LEU A 132 11.74 -10.22 -35.95
N ALA A 133 12.09 -10.25 -37.24
CA ALA A 133 12.81 -11.37 -37.85
C ALA A 133 14.22 -11.56 -37.29
N ARG A 134 14.86 -10.49 -36.83
CA ARG A 134 16.19 -10.50 -36.19
C ARG A 134 16.14 -10.69 -34.67
N GLY A 135 14.94 -10.73 -34.09
CA GLY A 135 14.72 -10.94 -32.66
C GLY A 135 15.12 -9.77 -31.78
N ASN A 136 15.26 -8.57 -32.36
CA ASN A 136 15.75 -7.38 -31.68
C ASN A 136 14.76 -6.22 -31.66
#